data_AF-A0A8J2LDR1-F1
#
_entry.id   AF-A0A8J2LDR1-F1
#
_cell.length_a   1.000
_cell.length_b   1.000
_cell.length_c   1.000
_cell.angle_alpha   90.00
_cell.angle_beta   90.00
_cell.angle_gamma   90.00
#
_symmetry.space_group_name_H-M   'P 1'
#
loop_
_entity.id
_entity.type
_entity.pdbx_description
1 polymer ?
#
loop_
_entity_poly.entity_id
_entity_poly.type
_entity_poly.pdbx_seq_one_letter_code
_entity_poly.pdbx_strand_id
1 'polypeptide(L)'
;VHQNGSWGCFCNLSVLPEELGQPRAVAESFVNALHPGDLSTVQWIESPLVIEHDEKNLCNVHYSSLNFRDVMLATGKLSRDALPGDLAFQECVLGIEFAGFLWEVPEKWSLAEAATVPVAYGTAYYALLVRGRMRKGETVLIHAGSGGVGQA
;
A
#
# COMPACT_ATOMS: atom_id res chain seq x y z
N VAL A 1 -39.12 0.25 -28.61
CA VAL A 1 -38.55 1.53 -28.10
C VAL A 1 -38.48 2.50 -29.27
N HIS A 2 -38.88 3.75 -29.10
CA HIS A 2 -38.80 4.76 -30.15
C HIS A 2 -37.91 5.90 -29.67
N GLN A 3 -36.78 6.15 -30.35
CA GLN A 3 -35.80 7.16 -29.96
C GLN A 3 -35.33 7.90 -31.23
N ASN A 4 -35.31 9.23 -31.20
CA ASN A 4 -34.91 10.10 -32.31
C ASN A 4 -35.56 9.75 -33.67
N GLY A 5 -36.85 9.45 -33.68
CA GLY A 5 -37.61 9.16 -34.91
C GLY A 5 -37.40 7.74 -35.48
N SER A 6 -36.68 6.87 -34.76
CA SER A 6 -36.44 5.48 -35.18
C SER A 6 -37.04 4.50 -34.17
N TRP A 7 -37.72 3.47 -34.69
CA TRP A 7 -38.21 2.35 -33.90
C TRP A 7 -37.14 1.26 -33.77
N GLY A 8 -36.94 0.74 -32.57
CA GLY A 8 -36.01 -0.34 -32.29
C GLY A 8 -36.41 -1.17 -31.06
N CYS A 9 -35.62 -2.20 -30.76
CA CYS A 9 -35.73 -3.03 -29.57
C CYS A 9 -34.46 -2.94 -28.73
N PHE A 10 -34.57 -3.12 -27.41
CA PHE A 10 -33.39 -3.31 -26.58
C PHE A 10 -32.81 -4.69 -26.86
N CYS A 11 -31.53 -4.73 -27.22
CA CYS A 11 -30.77 -5.96 -27.42
C CYS A 11 -29.59 -5.95 -26.45
N ASN A 12 -29.28 -7.11 -25.88
CA ASN A 12 -28.07 -7.27 -25.10
C ASN A 12 -26.89 -7.37 -26.07
N LEU A 13 -25.90 -6.51 -25.90
CA LEU A 13 -24.63 -6.58 -26.62
C LEU A 13 -23.58 -7.16 -25.68
N SER A 14 -22.78 -8.09 -26.18
CA SER A 14 -21.61 -8.60 -25.45
C SER A 14 -20.53 -7.53 -25.44
N VAL A 15 -20.09 -7.13 -24.25
CA VAL A 15 -18.89 -6.31 -24.11
C VAL A 15 -17.69 -7.18 -24.46
N LEU A 16 -16.89 -6.75 -25.42
CA LEU A 16 -15.70 -7.49 -25.83
C LEU A 16 -14.65 -7.40 -24.71
N PRO A 17 -13.90 -8.48 -24.41
CA PRO A 17 -12.85 -8.45 -23.39
C PRO A 17 -11.80 -7.36 -23.63
N GLU A 18 -11.58 -6.99 -24.90
CA GLU A 18 -10.66 -5.91 -25.30
C GLU A 18 -11.11 -4.52 -24.85
N GLU A 19 -12.40 -4.34 -24.55
CA GLU A 19 -12.99 -3.11 -23.99
C GLU A 19 -12.97 -3.10 -22.45
N LEU A 20 -12.65 -4.24 -21.82
CA LEU A 20 -12.55 -4.40 -20.37
C LEU A 20 -11.08 -4.47 -19.95
N GLY A 21 -10.57 -3.42 -19.30
CA GLY A 21 -9.30 -3.49 -18.60
C GLY A 21 -8.05 -3.09 -19.39
N GLN A 22 -8.18 -2.24 -20.43
CA GLN A 22 -7.01 -1.57 -20.97
C GLN A 22 -6.45 -0.56 -19.96
N PRO A 23 -5.11 -0.52 -19.75
CA PRO A 23 -4.49 0.50 -18.90
C PRO A 23 -4.84 1.91 -19.39
N ARG A 24 -5.37 2.73 -18.48
CA ARG A 24 -5.67 4.13 -18.73
C ARG A 24 -4.72 5.00 -17.91
N ALA A 25 -4.28 6.11 -18.49
CA ALA A 25 -3.60 7.14 -17.73
C ALA A 25 -4.59 7.78 -16.74
N VAL A 26 -4.29 7.69 -15.46
CA VAL A 26 -5.07 8.27 -14.36
C VAL A 26 -4.17 9.16 -13.52
N ALA A 27 -4.73 10.15 -12.84
CA ALA A 27 -3.97 11.05 -11.98
C ALA A 27 -3.48 10.33 -10.72
N GLU A 28 -4.34 9.51 -10.12
CA GLU A 28 -4.09 8.86 -8.83
C GLU A 28 -4.31 7.35 -8.95
N SER A 29 -3.38 6.57 -8.42
CA SER A 29 -3.44 5.11 -8.45
C SER A 29 -2.74 4.49 -7.25
N PHE A 30 -3.06 3.23 -6.97
CA PHE A 30 -2.39 2.41 -5.98
C PHE A 30 -2.14 1.01 -6.53
N VAL A 31 -1.24 0.25 -5.90
CA VAL A 31 -0.96 -1.13 -6.27
C VAL A 31 -1.70 -2.08 -5.34
N ASN A 32 -2.33 -3.11 -5.89
CA ASN A 32 -2.91 -4.18 -5.10
C ASN A 32 -2.79 -5.54 -5.78
N ALA A 33 -2.87 -6.62 -5.00
CA ALA A 33 -3.02 -7.98 -5.50
C ALA A 33 -4.50 -8.36 -5.49
N LEU A 34 -5.09 -8.60 -6.67
CA LEU A 34 -6.52 -8.91 -6.77
C LEU A 34 -6.87 -10.28 -6.16
N HIS A 35 -5.95 -11.24 -6.30
CA HIS A 35 -6.12 -12.60 -5.79
C HIS A 35 -4.95 -12.95 -4.85
N PRO A 36 -5.16 -12.95 -3.52
CA PRO A 36 -4.13 -13.35 -2.56
C PRO A 36 -3.59 -14.75 -2.87
N GLY A 37 -2.26 -14.87 -2.92
CA GLY A 37 -1.57 -16.11 -3.30
C GLY A 37 -1.13 -16.14 -4.76
N ASP A 38 -1.66 -15.25 -5.61
CA ASP A 38 -1.29 -15.13 -7.02
C ASP A 38 -0.73 -13.74 -7.33
N LEU A 39 0.60 -13.66 -7.33
CA LEU A 39 1.31 -12.41 -7.61
C LEU A 39 1.18 -11.95 -9.07
N SER A 40 0.70 -12.80 -9.99
CA SER A 40 0.41 -12.37 -11.38
C SER A 40 -0.75 -11.38 -11.44
N THR A 41 -1.54 -11.30 -10.37
CA THR A 41 -2.69 -10.42 -10.26
C THR A 41 -2.37 -9.05 -9.67
N VAL A 42 -1.09 -8.81 -9.33
CA VAL A 42 -0.59 -7.51 -8.87
C VAL A 42 -0.66 -6.50 -10.01
N GLN A 43 -1.41 -5.42 -9.81
CA GLN A 43 -1.56 -4.38 -10.81
C GLN A 43 -1.86 -3.02 -10.19
N TRP A 44 -1.71 -1.98 -11.02
CA TRP A 44 -2.16 -0.64 -10.70
C TRP A 44 -3.67 -0.56 -10.82
N ILE A 45 -4.30 0.01 -9.78
CA ILE A 45 -5.73 0.24 -9.68
C ILE A 45 -5.93 1.74 -9.53
N GLU A 46 -6.89 2.29 -10.28
CA GLU A 46 -7.28 3.69 -10.17
C GLU A 46 -7.77 3.98 -8.75
N SER A 47 -7.26 5.06 -8.17
CA SER A 47 -7.63 5.45 -6.81
C SER A 47 -9.05 6.02 -6.78
N PRO A 48 -9.90 5.65 -5.80
CA PRO A 48 -11.20 6.28 -5.61
C PRO A 48 -11.09 7.69 -5.00
N LEU A 49 -9.88 8.20 -4.77
CA LEU A 49 -9.66 9.53 -4.21
C LEU A 49 -10.25 10.62 -5.12
N VAL A 50 -11.32 11.24 -4.64
CA VAL A 50 -11.89 12.45 -5.25
C VAL A 50 -11.29 13.66 -4.55
N ILE A 51 -10.39 14.37 -5.21
CA ILE A 51 -9.72 15.57 -4.69
C ILE A 51 -10.71 16.73 -4.77
N GLU A 52 -11.64 16.82 -3.81
CA GLU A 52 -12.67 17.86 -3.84
C GLU A 52 -12.49 18.95 -2.77
N HIS A 53 -11.87 18.70 -1.60
CA HIS A 53 -12.02 19.68 -0.49
C HIS A 53 -10.85 19.87 0.50
N ASP A 54 -9.70 19.18 0.42
CA ASP A 54 -8.59 19.47 1.35
C ASP A 54 -7.20 19.11 0.79
N GLU A 55 -6.60 20.03 0.05
CA GLU A 55 -5.23 19.90 -0.46
C GLU A 55 -4.18 19.77 0.66
N LYS A 56 -4.50 20.15 1.91
CA LYS A 56 -3.52 20.24 3.00
C LYS A 56 -2.98 18.89 3.49
N ASN A 57 -3.70 17.80 3.20
CA ASN A 57 -3.34 16.45 3.63
C ASN A 57 -2.94 15.55 2.45
N LEU A 58 -2.81 16.11 1.24
CA LEU A 58 -2.32 15.37 0.09
C LEU A 58 -0.80 15.30 0.11
N CYS A 59 -0.27 14.13 -0.20
CA CYS A 59 1.15 13.89 -0.34
C CYS A 59 1.43 13.23 -1.67
N ASN A 60 2.39 13.78 -2.42
CA ASN A 60 2.94 13.11 -3.59
C ASN A 60 3.92 12.02 -3.15
N VAL A 61 3.60 10.76 -3.46
CA VAL A 61 4.41 9.61 -3.10
C VAL A 61 5.51 9.40 -4.13
N HIS A 62 6.75 9.73 -3.77
CA HIS A 62 7.91 9.45 -4.62
C HIS A 62 8.44 8.02 -4.48
N TYR A 63 8.38 7.48 -3.27
CA TYR A 63 8.80 6.12 -2.95
C TYR A 63 7.81 5.51 -1.96
N SER A 64 7.41 4.27 -2.21
CA SER A 64 6.72 3.42 -1.25
C SER A 64 7.51 2.12 -1.10
N SER A 65 7.82 1.76 0.13
CA SER A 65 8.63 0.59 0.46
C SER A 65 7.75 -0.59 0.83
N LEU A 66 8.16 -1.77 0.37
CA LEU A 66 7.49 -3.02 0.71
C LEU A 66 7.98 -3.54 2.06
N ASN A 67 7.02 -3.96 2.89
CA ASN A 67 7.29 -4.58 4.18
C ASN A 67 6.92 -6.06 4.16
N PHE A 68 7.38 -6.80 5.17
CA PHE A 68 7.12 -8.24 5.28
C PHE A 68 5.60 -8.55 5.29
N ARG A 69 4.81 -7.68 5.92
CA ARG A 69 3.34 -7.74 5.92
C ARG A 69 2.77 -7.75 4.50
N ASP A 70 3.24 -6.86 3.63
CA ASP A 70 2.71 -6.72 2.27
C ASP A 70 2.96 -8.00 1.47
N VAL A 71 4.15 -8.58 1.60
CA VAL A 71 4.49 -9.87 0.98
C VAL A 71 3.62 -10.99 1.54
N MET A 72 3.43 -11.06 2.86
CA MET A 72 2.61 -12.12 3.46
C MET A 72 1.13 -12.02 3.04
N LEU A 73 0.59 -10.81 2.93
CA LEU A 73 -0.79 -10.58 2.44
C LEU A 73 -0.91 -10.95 0.97
N ALA A 74 -0.01 -10.42 0.12
CA ALA A 74 -0.04 -10.67 -1.32
C ALA A 74 0.15 -12.15 -1.67
N THR A 75 0.94 -12.87 -0.89
CA THR A 75 1.15 -14.33 -1.05
C THR A 75 0.11 -15.19 -0.35
N GLY A 76 -0.90 -14.59 0.31
CA GLY A 76 -1.96 -15.31 1.01
C GLY A 76 -1.51 -16.06 2.28
N LYS A 77 -0.27 -15.83 2.75
CA LYS A 77 0.26 -16.42 3.99
C LYS A 77 -0.22 -15.71 5.26
N LEU A 78 -0.78 -14.51 5.12
CA LEU A 78 -1.44 -13.77 6.18
C LEU A 78 -2.88 -13.47 5.74
N SER A 79 -3.86 -13.84 6.57
CA SER A 79 -5.26 -13.49 6.33
C SER A 79 -5.48 -11.99 6.57
N ARG A 80 -6.41 -11.40 5.79
CA ARG A 80 -6.87 -10.02 6.00
C ARG A 80 -7.54 -9.84 7.37
N ASP A 81 -8.12 -10.89 7.94
CA ASP A 81 -8.77 -10.84 9.27
C ASP A 81 -7.77 -10.64 10.41
N ALA A 82 -6.48 -10.86 10.16
CA ALA A 82 -5.42 -10.59 11.13
C ALA A 82 -5.03 -9.09 11.18
N LEU A 83 -5.60 -8.26 10.30
CA LEU A 83 -5.32 -6.83 10.26
C LEU A 83 -6.11 -6.09 11.35
N PRO A 84 -5.49 -5.10 12.03
CA PRO A 84 -6.18 -4.34 13.07
C PRO A 84 -7.21 -3.38 12.46
N GLY A 85 -8.35 -3.24 13.16
CA GLY A 85 -9.40 -2.28 12.81
C GLY A 85 -10.03 -2.55 11.46
N ASP A 86 -10.41 -1.47 10.76
CA ASP A 86 -11.18 -1.55 9.52
C ASP A 86 -10.32 -1.86 8.27
N LEU A 87 -9.01 -2.06 8.45
CA LEU A 87 -8.07 -2.38 7.37
C LEU A 87 -8.46 -3.66 6.62
N ALA A 88 -9.09 -4.61 7.30
CA ALA A 88 -9.60 -5.82 6.65
C ALA A 88 -10.63 -5.52 5.56
N PHE A 89 -11.36 -4.41 5.67
CA PHE A 89 -12.45 -4.01 4.76
C PHE A 89 -12.03 -2.98 3.70
N GLN A 90 -10.80 -2.47 3.75
CA GLN A 90 -10.31 -1.52 2.75
C GLN A 90 -10.08 -2.18 1.38
N GLU A 91 -10.24 -1.40 0.31
CA GLU A 91 -9.99 -1.86 -1.05
C GLU A 91 -8.51 -2.14 -1.31
N CYS A 92 -7.62 -1.37 -0.68
CA CYS A 92 -6.18 -1.62 -0.66
C CYS A 92 -5.72 -2.02 0.74
N VAL A 93 -5.01 -3.14 0.85
CA VAL A 93 -4.41 -3.59 2.12
C VAL A 93 -2.88 -3.62 2.09
N LEU A 94 -2.28 -3.35 0.92
CA LEU A 94 -0.85 -3.34 0.68
C LEU A 94 -0.28 -1.92 0.80
N GLY A 95 0.93 -1.82 1.36
CA GLY A 95 1.64 -0.56 1.51
C GLY A 95 1.22 0.17 2.79
N ILE A 96 2.17 0.29 3.71
CA ILE A 96 2.01 1.09 4.94
C ILE A 96 3.13 2.13 5.10
N GLU A 97 4.07 2.15 4.15
CA GLU A 97 5.26 2.98 4.22
C GLU A 97 5.43 3.70 2.89
N PHE A 98 5.53 5.03 2.99
CA PHE A 98 5.82 5.91 1.88
C PHE A 98 6.58 7.14 2.35
N ALA A 99 7.38 7.72 1.46
CA ALA A 99 8.06 8.98 1.72
C ALA A 99 7.12 10.16 1.40
N GLY A 100 6.55 10.76 2.46
CA GLY A 100 6.06 12.14 2.45
C GLY A 100 5.02 12.47 3.54
N PHE A 101 5.38 13.35 4.48
CA PHE A 101 4.50 14.04 5.43
C PHE A 101 4.17 13.46 6.82
N LEU A 102 4.87 12.44 7.34
CA LEU A 102 4.81 12.16 8.79
C LEU A 102 6.00 12.76 9.58
N TRP A 103 7.18 12.82 8.95
CA TRP A 103 8.36 13.47 9.51
C TRP A 103 9.09 14.23 8.41
N GLU A 104 9.74 15.35 8.78
CA GLU A 104 10.61 16.07 7.87
C GLU A 104 11.82 15.21 7.51
N VAL A 105 12.06 15.05 6.20
CA VAL A 105 13.25 14.35 5.71
C VAL A 105 14.46 15.26 5.90
N PRO A 106 15.53 14.81 6.58
CA PRO A 106 16.74 15.61 6.72
C PRO A 106 17.35 15.98 5.36
N GLU A 107 17.88 17.20 5.23
CA GLU A 107 18.45 17.71 3.96
C GLU A 107 19.54 16.81 3.35
N LYS A 108 20.23 16.04 4.20
CA LYS A 108 21.33 15.15 3.77
C LYS A 108 20.86 13.79 3.27
N TRP A 109 19.58 13.49 3.37
CA TRP A 109 19.02 12.20 2.96
C TRP A 109 18.31 12.34 1.63
N SER A 110 18.52 11.36 0.77
CA SER A 110 17.63 11.15 -0.37
C SER A 110 16.26 10.67 0.09
N LEU A 111 15.22 10.92 -0.72
CA LEU A 111 13.88 10.37 -0.47
C LEU A 111 13.88 8.83 -0.46
N ALA A 112 14.77 8.21 -1.24
CA ALA A 112 14.94 6.76 -1.26
C ALA A 112 15.46 6.23 0.08
N GLU A 113 16.48 6.86 0.67
CA GLU A 113 16.97 6.51 2.01
C GLU A 113 15.89 6.74 3.07
N ALA A 114 15.20 7.89 3.00
CA ALA A 114 14.15 8.24 3.95
C ALA A 114 13.00 7.22 3.96
N ALA A 115 12.62 6.66 2.81
CA ALA A 115 11.56 5.66 2.69
C ALA A 115 11.87 4.32 3.40
N THR A 116 13.11 4.09 3.84
CA THR A 116 13.54 2.82 4.49
C THR A 116 13.42 2.82 6.02
N VAL A 117 13.18 4.00 6.61
CA VAL A 117 13.37 4.22 8.05
C VAL A 117 12.09 4.03 8.89
N PRO A 118 10.91 4.59 8.51
CA PRO A 118 9.72 4.60 9.35
C PRO A 118 9.34 3.27 10.00
N VAL A 119 9.16 2.21 9.22
CA VAL A 119 8.67 0.92 9.74
C VAL A 119 9.78 0.18 10.47
N ALA A 120 11.00 0.17 9.91
CA ALA A 120 12.14 -0.53 10.49
C ALA A 120 12.48 0.01 11.89
N TYR A 121 12.78 1.31 11.99
CA TYR A 121 13.16 1.95 13.25
C TYR A 121 11.97 2.13 14.20
N GLY A 122 10.76 2.41 13.69
CA GLY A 122 9.56 2.49 14.51
C GLY A 122 9.29 1.17 15.24
N THR A 123 9.45 0.04 14.54
CA THR A 123 9.30 -1.29 15.10
C THR A 123 10.40 -1.60 16.12
N ALA A 124 11.67 -1.36 15.78
CA ALA A 124 12.81 -1.61 16.66
C ALA A 124 12.72 -0.78 17.96
N TYR A 125 12.44 0.53 17.84
CA TYR A 125 12.27 1.43 18.97
C TYR A 125 11.11 1.00 19.88
N TYR A 126 9.94 0.72 19.30
CA TYR A 126 8.79 0.27 20.08
C TYR A 126 9.07 -1.05 20.80
N ALA A 127 9.67 -2.03 20.11
CA ALA A 127 9.97 -3.34 20.67
C ALA A 127 11.01 -3.26 21.79
N LEU A 128 12.14 -2.59 21.57
CA LEU A 128 13.27 -2.59 22.51
C LEU A 128 13.08 -1.58 23.64
N LEU A 129 12.65 -0.35 23.34
CA LEU A 129 12.63 0.74 24.33
C LEU A 129 11.26 0.87 25.00
N VAL A 130 10.17 0.89 24.22
CA VAL A 130 8.83 1.10 24.79
C VAL A 130 8.32 -0.16 25.50
N ARG A 131 8.39 -1.31 24.82
CA ARG A 131 7.89 -2.59 25.34
C ARG A 131 8.94 -3.36 26.13
N GLY A 132 10.15 -3.47 25.58
CA GLY A 132 11.26 -4.20 26.19
C GLY A 132 11.93 -3.45 27.35
N ARG A 133 11.81 -2.11 27.38
CA ARG A 133 12.45 -1.24 28.39
C ARG A 133 13.95 -1.49 28.55
N MET A 134 14.61 -1.82 27.44
CA MET A 134 16.03 -2.16 27.39
C MET A 134 16.89 -1.05 27.99
N ARG A 135 17.90 -1.45 28.76
CA ARG A 135 18.85 -0.55 29.42
C ARG A 135 20.27 -0.77 28.92
N LYS A 136 21.08 0.27 29.07
CA LYS A 136 22.51 0.20 28.76
C LYS A 136 23.18 -0.91 29.56
N GLY A 137 23.93 -1.77 28.86
CA GLY A 137 24.67 -2.89 29.45
C GLY A 137 23.92 -4.22 29.43
N GLU A 138 22.65 -4.24 29.01
CA GLU A 138 21.91 -5.48 28.79
C GLU A 138 22.30 -6.16 27.47
N THR A 139 22.09 -7.47 27.39
CA THR A 139 22.33 -8.28 26.19
C THR A 139 21.02 -8.56 25.47
N VAL A 140 21.02 -8.44 24.15
CA VAL A 140 19.86 -8.71 23.30
C VAL A 140 20.24 -9.73 22.22
N LEU A 141 19.32 -10.65 21.91
CA LEU A 141 19.41 -11.53 20.75
C LEU A 141 18.52 -10.99 19.63
N ILE A 142 19.11 -10.63 18.51
CA ILE A 142 18.39 -10.17 17.32
C ILE A 142 18.36 -11.30 16.29
N HIS A 143 17.17 -11.81 15.99
CA HIS A 143 16.98 -12.73 14.88
C HIS A 143 16.89 -11.95 13.55
N ALA A 144 17.34 -12.60 12.47
CA ALA A 144 17.27 -12.03 11.12
C ALA A 144 17.92 -10.62 11.01
N GLY A 145 19.09 -10.42 11.62
CA GLY A 145 19.81 -9.14 11.63
C GLY A 145 20.15 -8.58 10.24
N SER A 146 20.05 -9.37 9.17
CA SER A 146 20.20 -8.90 7.79
C SER A 146 18.96 -8.19 7.23
N GLY A 147 17.78 -8.30 7.87
CA GLY A 147 16.54 -7.64 7.45
C GLY A 147 16.39 -6.22 8.01
N GLY A 148 15.45 -5.43 7.46
CA GLY A 148 15.30 -4.00 7.81
C GLY A 148 15.18 -3.72 9.31
N VAL A 149 14.25 -4.39 10.01
CA VAL A 149 14.09 -4.28 11.47
C VAL A 149 15.30 -4.82 12.23
N GLY A 150 16.01 -5.81 11.67
CA GLY A 150 17.19 -6.39 12.30
C GLY A 150 18.44 -5.51 12.20
N GLN A 151 18.50 -4.63 11.18
CA GLN A 151 19.57 -3.65 11.00
C GLN A 151 19.34 -2.35 11.78
N ALA A 152 18.07 -1.98 12.02
CA ALA A 152 17.66 -0.78 12.75
C ALA A 152 17.94 -0.87 14.26
#